data_AF-A0A495IUK4-F1
#
_entry.id   AF-A0A495IUK4-F1
#
_cell.length_a   1.000
_cell.length_b   1.000
_cell.length_c   1.000
_cell.angle_alpha   90.00
_cell.angle_beta   90.00
_cell.angle_gamma   90.00
#
_symmetry.space_group_name_H-M   'P 1'
#
loop_
_entity.id
_entity.type
_entity.pdbx_description
1 polymer ?
#
loop_
_entity_poly.entity_id
_entity_poly.type
_entity_poly.pdbx_seq_one_letter_code
_entity_poly.pdbx_strand_id
1 'polypeptide(L)'
;MNANSEIISDLKNFIRLSATEPDLKELFTVSKNDFSRNRKLGFERLVLMLINFFRKSYSIEIAEFYRLINSEESKVTKSAFCQQRMKIKDLFFACLNEILVESFYRNYADHIKRWNGFRLIAIDGSTACLINTENVTISPLRQF
;
A
#
# COMPACT_ATOMS: atom_id res chain seq x y z
N MET A 1 9.22 19.11 14.25
CA MET A 1 8.11 18.26 13.77
C MET A 1 8.18 16.92 14.48
N ASN A 2 7.06 16.22 14.65
CA ASN A 2 7.05 14.86 15.22
C ASN A 2 7.57 13.88 14.16
N ALA A 3 8.35 12.86 14.54
CA ALA A 3 8.83 11.81 13.63
C ALA A 3 7.70 11.23 12.74
N ASN A 4 6.51 11.04 13.30
CA ASN A 4 5.33 10.60 12.52
C ASN A 4 4.92 11.58 11.42
N SER A 5 4.99 12.90 11.68
CA SER A 5 4.66 13.89 10.65
C SER A 5 5.67 13.89 9.51
N GLU A 6 6.95 13.65 9.79
CA GLU A 6 7.98 13.51 8.75
C GLU A 6 7.74 12.27 7.87
N ILE A 7 7.49 11.12 8.51
CA ILE A 7 7.15 9.88 7.77
C ILE A 7 5.93 10.10 6.88
N ILE A 8 4.86 10.71 7.42
CA ILE A 8 3.66 11.01 6.63
C ILE A 8 3.98 11.96 5.47
N SER A 9 4.86 12.94 5.67
CA SER A 9 5.31 13.87 4.63
C SER A 9 6.06 13.15 3.51
N ASP A 10 7.01 12.28 3.86
CA ASP A 10 7.79 11.48 2.90
C ASP A 10 6.89 10.61 2.04
N LEU A 11 5.93 9.90 2.65
CA LEU A 11 4.99 9.04 1.93
C LEU A 11 4.08 9.85 1.01
N LYS A 12 3.55 10.98 1.48
CA LYS A 12 2.72 11.88 0.66
C LYS A 12 3.49 12.40 -0.54
N ASN A 13 4.75 12.82 -0.33
CA ASN A 13 5.60 13.31 -1.40
C ASN A 13 5.86 12.22 -2.45
N PHE A 14 6.19 11.00 -2.02
CA PHE A 14 6.41 9.89 -2.95
C PHE A 14 5.14 9.53 -3.75
N ILE A 15 3.98 9.45 -3.09
CA ILE A 15 2.70 9.18 -3.77
C ILE A 15 2.40 10.26 -4.80
N ARG A 16 2.60 11.54 -4.44
CA ARG A 16 2.39 12.68 -5.35
C ARG A 16 3.33 12.63 -6.54
N LEU A 17 4.64 12.46 -6.32
CA LEU A 17 5.64 12.35 -7.39
C LEU A 17 5.33 11.19 -8.34
N SER A 18 4.90 10.05 -7.79
CA SER A 18 4.48 8.88 -8.59
C SER A 18 3.24 9.15 -9.46
N ALA A 19 2.41 10.13 -9.09
CA ALA A 19 1.23 10.52 -9.85
C ALA A 19 1.52 11.62 -10.90
N THR A 20 2.48 12.50 -10.64
CA THR A 20 2.77 13.70 -11.43
C THR A 20 3.97 13.56 -12.36
N GLU A 21 5.03 12.88 -11.95
CA GLU A 21 6.24 12.70 -12.75
C GLU A 21 6.03 11.62 -13.82
N PRO A 22 6.20 11.93 -15.12
CA PRO A 22 5.91 10.99 -16.20
C PRO A 22 6.68 9.66 -16.10
N ASP A 23 7.97 9.73 -15.81
CA ASP A 23 8.85 8.55 -15.75
C ASP A 23 8.46 7.63 -14.59
N LEU A 24 8.17 8.19 -13.42
CA LEU A 24 7.71 7.41 -12.26
C LEU A 24 6.32 6.82 -12.50
N LYS A 25 5.43 7.60 -13.12
CA LYS A 25 4.09 7.12 -13.45
C LYS A 25 4.13 5.95 -14.43
N GLU A 26 4.96 6.02 -15.46
CA GLU A 26 5.16 4.91 -16.40
C GLU A 26 5.80 3.69 -15.71
N LEU A 27 6.78 3.93 -14.83
CA LEU A 27 7.40 2.88 -14.03
C LEU A 27 6.38 2.12 -13.18
N PHE A 28 5.46 2.84 -12.52
CA PHE A 28 4.53 2.30 -11.53
C PHE A 28 3.15 1.90 -12.07
N THR A 29 2.85 2.16 -13.35
CA THR A 29 1.57 1.79 -13.97
C THR A 29 1.75 0.77 -15.09
N VAL A 30 0.70 0.00 -15.37
CA VAL A 30 0.73 -1.06 -16.39
C VAL A 30 0.84 -0.47 -17.81
N SER A 31 0.17 0.65 -18.07
CA SER A 31 0.24 1.35 -19.36
C SER A 31 0.60 2.81 -19.16
N LYS A 32 1.41 3.38 -20.07
CA LYS A 32 1.74 4.82 -20.10
C LYS A 32 0.54 5.77 -20.04
N ASN A 33 -0.63 5.32 -20.52
CA ASN A 33 -1.84 6.11 -20.56
C ASN A 33 -2.71 5.96 -19.30
N ASP A 34 -2.35 5.06 -18.38
CA ASP A 34 -3.11 4.87 -17.15
C ASP A 34 -3.01 6.09 -16.24
N PHE A 35 -4.14 6.47 -15.65
CA PHE A 35 -4.29 7.68 -14.82
C PHE A 35 -3.87 8.99 -15.50
N SER A 36 -3.76 9.05 -16.83
CA SER A 36 -3.50 10.27 -17.60
C SER A 36 -4.66 11.28 -17.55
N ARG A 37 -5.89 10.79 -17.36
CA ARG A 37 -7.11 11.61 -17.31
C ARG A 37 -7.50 11.91 -15.86
N ASN A 38 -7.98 13.14 -15.63
CA ASN A 38 -8.62 13.49 -14.37
C ASN A 38 -9.95 12.72 -14.22
N ARG A 39 -9.97 11.72 -13.34
CA ARG A 39 -11.12 10.87 -13.03
C ARG A 39 -11.35 10.87 -11.53
N LYS A 40 -12.59 10.54 -11.12
CA LYS A 40 -12.98 10.41 -9.71
C LYS A 40 -12.04 9.53 -8.88
N LEU A 41 -11.59 8.42 -9.49
CA LEU A 41 -10.63 7.49 -8.92
C LEU A 41 -9.27 7.59 -9.62
N GLY A 42 -8.55 8.68 -9.34
CA GLY A 42 -7.17 8.92 -9.76
C GLY A 42 -6.15 8.09 -8.98
N PHE A 43 -4.87 8.17 -9.38
CA PHE A 43 -3.78 7.38 -8.81
C PHE A 43 -3.66 7.56 -7.29
N GLU A 44 -3.52 8.80 -6.83
CA GLU A 44 -3.32 9.11 -5.40
C GLU A 44 -4.47 8.59 -4.54
N ARG A 45 -5.73 8.86 -4.93
CA ARG A 45 -6.91 8.40 -4.20
C ARG A 45 -6.97 6.88 -4.14
N LEU A 46 -6.69 6.20 -5.26
CA LEU A 46 -6.67 4.75 -5.31
C LEU A 46 -5.59 4.17 -4.39
N VAL A 47 -4.39 4.76 -4.37
CA VAL A 47 -3.32 4.35 -3.46
C VAL A 47 -3.73 4.55 -2.01
N LEU A 48 -4.26 5.73 -1.65
CA LEU A 48 -4.74 6.01 -0.30
C LEU A 48 -5.81 5.02 0.15
N MET A 49 -6.71 4.62 -0.76
CA MET A 49 -7.70 3.59 -0.49
C MET A 49 -7.07 2.21 -0.26
N LEU A 50 -6.10 1.82 -1.08
CA LEU A 50 -5.44 0.51 -0.97
C LEU A 50 -4.62 0.37 0.33
N ILE A 51 -3.96 1.44 0.78
CA ILE A 51 -3.20 1.44 2.04
C ILE A 51 -4.10 1.58 3.28
N ASN A 52 -5.38 1.97 3.12
CA ASN A 52 -6.34 2.10 4.23
C ASN A 52 -6.83 0.75 4.79
N PHE A 53 -6.33 -0.38 4.26
CA PHE A 53 -6.62 -1.74 4.71
C PHE A 53 -8.12 -2.06 4.87
N PHE A 54 -8.75 -2.43 3.76
CA PHE A 54 -10.18 -2.76 3.72
C PHE A 54 -10.52 -4.00 4.56
N ARG A 55 -11.48 -3.83 5.49
CA ARG A 55 -11.99 -4.88 6.39
C ARG A 55 -13.42 -5.30 6.04
N LYS A 56 -14.13 -4.47 5.27
CA LYS A 56 -15.52 -4.69 4.85
C LYS A 56 -15.60 -4.92 3.34
N SER A 57 -16.81 -5.10 2.82
CA SER A 57 -17.02 -5.18 1.38
C SER A 57 -16.55 -3.90 0.68
N TYR A 58 -16.01 -4.03 -0.54
CA TYR A 58 -15.51 -2.89 -1.32
C TYR A 58 -16.51 -1.72 -1.42
N SER A 59 -17.80 -2.01 -1.60
CA SER A 59 -18.81 -0.95 -1.72
C SER A 59 -18.91 -0.10 -0.45
N ILE A 60 -18.81 -0.73 0.73
CA ILE A 60 -18.87 -0.03 2.02
C ILE A 60 -17.59 0.77 2.23
N GLU A 61 -16.43 0.17 1.98
CA GLU A 61 -15.12 0.81 2.13
C GLU A 61 -14.96 2.03 1.21
N ILE A 62 -15.40 1.91 -0.05
CA ILE A 62 -15.41 3.04 -0.99
C ILE A 62 -16.30 4.16 -0.45
N ALA A 63 -17.52 3.86 0.00
CA ALA A 63 -18.43 4.86 0.53
C ALA A 63 -17.87 5.55 1.79
N GLU A 64 -17.29 4.79 2.72
CA GLU A 64 -16.67 5.31 3.95
C GLU A 64 -15.45 6.18 3.64
N PHE A 65 -14.58 5.76 2.71
CA PHE A 65 -13.45 6.57 2.27
C PHE A 65 -13.88 7.93 1.72
N TYR A 66 -14.88 7.97 0.82
CA TYR A 66 -15.35 9.22 0.24
C TYR A 66 -16.06 10.13 1.25
N ARG A 67 -16.72 9.55 2.28
CA ARG A 67 -17.22 10.31 3.43
C ARG A 67 -16.09 10.92 4.26
N LEU A 68 -15.03 10.15 4.53
CA LEU A 68 -13.88 10.61 5.32
C LEU A 68 -13.20 11.83 4.71
N ILE A 69 -13.07 11.87 3.38
CA ILE A 69 -12.45 12.99 2.66
C ILE A 69 -13.44 14.11 2.29
N ASN A 70 -14.67 14.08 2.82
CA ASN A 70 -15.75 15.05 2.53
C ASN A 70 -15.95 15.31 1.02
N SER A 71 -15.90 14.25 0.21
CA SER A 71 -16.03 14.37 -1.24
C SER A 71 -17.35 13.79 -1.73
N GLU A 72 -18.07 14.54 -2.56
CA GLU A 72 -19.34 14.13 -3.17
C GLU A 72 -19.18 13.02 -4.24
N GLU A 73 -17.96 12.54 -4.47
CA GLU A 73 -17.65 11.46 -5.40
C GLU A 73 -18.06 10.06 -4.94
N SER A 74 -19.03 9.97 -4.03
CA SER A 74 -19.66 8.74 -3.49
C SER A 74 -20.22 7.77 -4.55
N LYS A 75 -20.16 8.13 -5.83
CA LYS A 75 -20.60 7.33 -6.99
C LYS A 75 -19.51 6.43 -7.60
N VAL A 76 -18.32 6.33 -7.01
CA VAL A 76 -17.32 5.35 -7.46
C VAL A 76 -17.87 3.94 -7.22
N THR A 77 -18.00 3.16 -8.28
CA THR A 77 -18.51 1.79 -8.19
C THR A 77 -17.41 0.83 -7.80
N LYS A 78 -17.79 -0.31 -7.17
CA LYS A 78 -16.88 -1.44 -6.93
C LYS A 78 -16.16 -1.88 -8.21
N SER A 79 -16.86 -1.92 -9.35
CA SER A 79 -16.28 -2.31 -10.64
C SER A 79 -15.20 -1.32 -11.11
N ALA A 80 -15.44 -0.01 -10.98
CA ALA A 80 -14.45 1.02 -11.30
C ALA A 80 -13.21 0.90 -10.41
N PHE A 81 -13.39 0.64 -9.11
CA PHE A 81 -12.29 0.36 -8.19
C PHE A 81 -11.49 -0.88 -8.61
N CYS A 82 -12.17 -2.01 -8.86
CA CYS A 82 -11.51 -3.25 -9.29
C CYS A 82 -10.74 -3.09 -10.61
N GLN A 83 -11.25 -2.31 -11.56
CA GLN A 83 -10.55 -2.05 -12.82
C GLN A 83 -9.34 -1.13 -12.62
N GLN A 84 -9.47 -0.09 -11.79
CA GLN A 84 -8.40 0.87 -11.58
C GLN A 84 -7.25 0.28 -10.74
N ARG A 85 -7.52 -0.56 -9.73
CA ARG A 85 -6.46 -1.20 -8.92
C ARG A 85 -5.51 -2.06 -9.75
N MET A 86 -6.01 -2.70 -10.81
CA MET A 86 -5.21 -3.56 -11.69
C MET A 86 -4.18 -2.79 -12.54
N LYS A 87 -4.26 -1.46 -12.54
CA LYS A 87 -3.38 -0.58 -13.33
C LYS A 87 -2.13 -0.16 -12.59
N ILE A 88 -2.07 -0.38 -11.27
CA ILE A 88 -0.88 -0.09 -10.46
C ILE A 88 -0.07 -1.38 -10.37
N LYS A 89 1.22 -1.30 -10.71
CA LYS A 89 2.16 -2.40 -10.56
C LYS A 89 2.48 -2.61 -9.07
N ASP A 90 2.70 -3.85 -8.67
CA ASP A 90 3.17 -4.23 -7.33
C ASP A 90 4.48 -3.54 -6.92
N LEU A 91 5.37 -3.29 -7.88
CA LEU A 91 6.61 -2.50 -7.70
C LEU A 91 6.37 -1.18 -6.95
N PHE A 92 5.26 -0.49 -7.20
CA PHE A 92 4.93 0.75 -6.49
C PHE A 92 4.85 0.53 -4.98
N PHE A 93 4.19 -0.54 -4.54
CA PHE A 93 4.01 -0.83 -3.12
C PHE A 93 5.31 -1.31 -2.47
N ALA A 94 6.16 -2.01 -3.21
CA ALA A 94 7.51 -2.35 -2.75
C ALA A 94 8.32 -1.08 -2.47
N CYS A 95 8.37 -0.14 -3.43
CA CYS A 95 9.07 1.14 -3.24
C CYS A 95 8.45 2.00 -2.13
N LEU A 96 7.12 2.08 -2.05
CA LEU A 96 6.44 2.80 -0.97
C LEU A 96 6.81 2.23 0.41
N ASN A 97 6.91 0.91 0.53
CA ASN A 97 7.32 0.24 1.75
C ASN A 97 8.79 0.52 2.10
N GLU A 98 9.70 0.49 1.13
CA GLU A 98 11.11 0.88 1.36
C GLU A 98 11.20 2.32 1.89
N ILE A 99 10.47 3.27 1.29
CA ILE A 99 10.44 4.67 1.75
C ILE A 99 9.89 4.78 3.17
N LEU A 100 8.84 4.03 3.50
CA LEU A 100 8.31 3.98 4.88
C LEU A 100 9.38 3.48 5.86
N VAL A 101 10.05 2.38 5.52
CA VAL A 101 11.06 1.74 6.37
C VAL A 101 12.26 2.67 6.56
N GLU A 102 12.80 3.22 5.48
CA GLU A 102 13.90 4.17 5.51
C GLU A 102 13.55 5.42 6.33
N SER A 103 12.37 6.02 6.08
CA SER A 103 11.92 7.19 6.82
C SER A 103 11.73 6.88 8.30
N PHE A 104 11.19 5.71 8.64
CA PHE A 104 11.09 5.28 10.04
C PHE A 104 12.46 5.22 10.71
N TYR A 105 13.42 4.52 10.12
CA TYR A 105 14.75 4.38 10.72
C TYR A 105 15.52 5.69 10.79
N ARG A 106 15.35 6.57 9.80
CA ARG A 106 15.93 7.91 9.81
C ARG A 106 15.37 8.76 10.95
N ASN A 107 14.05 8.75 11.15
CA ASN A 107 13.39 9.62 12.11
C ASN A 107 13.36 9.05 13.55
N TYR A 108 13.49 7.74 13.72
CA TYR A 108 13.49 7.06 15.02
C TYR A 108 14.85 6.49 15.44
N ALA A 109 15.94 6.78 14.70
CA ALA A 109 17.27 6.21 14.92
C ALA A 109 17.67 6.15 16.41
N ASP A 110 17.53 7.27 17.11
CA ASP A 110 17.94 7.43 18.52
C ASP A 110 17.00 6.76 19.53
N HIS A 111 15.81 6.35 19.09
CA HIS A 111 14.78 5.74 19.93
C HIS A 111 14.67 4.22 19.71
N ILE A 112 15.43 3.65 18.77
CA ILE A 112 15.39 2.22 18.48
C ILE A 112 16.22 1.47 19.52
N LYS A 113 15.53 0.76 20.42
CA LYS A 113 16.15 -0.17 21.36
C LYS A 113 16.66 -1.40 20.62
N ARG A 114 17.92 -1.76 20.88
CA ARG A 114 18.57 -2.98 20.38
C ARG A 114 18.92 -3.88 21.56
N TRP A 115 18.84 -5.19 21.36
CA TRP A 115 19.29 -6.19 22.33
C TRP A 115 20.64 -6.72 21.87
N ASN A 116 21.71 -6.43 22.61
CA ASN A 116 23.09 -6.80 22.25
C ASN A 116 23.49 -6.37 20.81
N GLY A 117 23.03 -5.20 20.35
CA GLY A 117 23.29 -4.70 18.99
C GLY A 117 22.33 -5.25 17.91
N PHE A 118 21.55 -6.28 18.22
CA PHE A 118 20.60 -6.89 17.30
C PHE A 118 19.20 -6.31 17.45
N ARG A 119 18.42 -6.41 16.36
CA ARG A 119 16.97 -6.16 16.40
C ARG A 119 16.29 -7.41 16.93
N LEU A 120 15.62 -7.31 18.07
CA LEU A 120 14.78 -8.38 18.60
C LEU A 120 13.43 -8.35 17.88
N ILE A 121 13.13 -9.39 17.11
CA ILE A 121 11.85 -9.56 16.41
C ILE A 121 11.22 -10.83 16.94
N ALA A 122 10.07 -10.70 17.61
CA ALA A 122 9.24 -11.84 17.94
C ALA A 122 8.18 -12.00 16.83
N ILE A 123 8.12 -13.17 16.22
CA ILE A 123 7.13 -13.52 15.21
C ILE A 123 6.22 -14.57 15.84
N ASP A 124 4.96 -14.24 16.03
CA ASP A 124 3.93 -15.24 16.35
C ASP A 124 3.41 -15.83 15.04
N GLY A 125 3.36 -17.15 14.96
CA GLY A 125 2.98 -17.87 13.75
C GLY A 125 1.49 -17.68 13.48
N SER A 126 1.12 -17.30 12.25
CA SER A 126 -0.27 -17.29 11.80
C SER A 126 -0.54 -18.50 10.89
N THR A 127 -1.66 -19.18 11.10
CA THR A 127 -2.11 -20.29 10.24
C THR A 127 -2.80 -19.73 9.00
N ALA A 128 -2.24 -19.98 7.81
CA ALA A 128 -2.90 -19.68 6.54
C ALA A 128 -3.50 -20.97 5.94
N CYS A 129 -4.75 -20.89 5.49
CA CYS A 129 -5.40 -22.00 4.79
C CYS A 129 -5.03 -21.95 3.30
N LEU A 130 -4.25 -22.93 2.84
CA LEU A 130 -3.92 -23.08 1.41
C LEU A 130 -5.09 -23.76 0.68
N ILE A 131 -5.43 -23.25 -0.50
CA ILE A 131 -6.40 -23.90 -1.39
C ILE A 131 -5.76 -25.19 -1.90
N ASN A 132 -6.43 -26.31 -1.67
CA ASN A 132 -6.01 -27.61 -2.18
C ASN A 132 -6.11 -27.63 -3.71
N THR A 133 -4.99 -27.40 -4.39
CA THR A 133 -4.84 -27.52 -5.85
C THR A 133 -3.65 -28.42 -6.13
N GLU A 134 -3.67 -29.14 -7.26
CA GLU A 134 -2.62 -30.11 -7.60
C GLU A 134 -1.20 -29.52 -7.62
N ASN A 135 -1.06 -28.20 -7.83
CA ASN A 135 0.22 -27.49 -7.87
C ASN A 135 0.75 -27.06 -6.49
N VAL A 136 0.03 -27.36 -5.40
CA VAL A 136 0.45 -27.04 -4.03
C VAL A 136 0.88 -28.35 -3.35
N THR A 137 2.16 -28.71 -3.51
CA THR A 137 2.75 -29.84 -2.78
C THR A 137 3.25 -29.35 -1.43
N ILE A 138 2.56 -29.72 -0.35
CA ILE A 138 3.06 -29.48 1.01
C ILE A 138 4.15 -30.54 1.27
N SER A 139 5.42 -30.13 1.19
CA SER A 139 6.52 -30.96 1.69
C SER A 139 6.32 -31.14 3.21
N PRO A 140 6.42 -32.36 3.76
CA PRO A 140 6.36 -32.55 5.20
C PRO A 140 7.47 -31.72 5.84
N LEU A 141 7.08 -30.76 6.67
CA LEU A 141 8.01 -29.99 7.48
C LEU A 141 8.77 -30.97 8.38
N ARG A 142 10.10 -31.00 8.28
CA ARG A 142 10.94 -31.61 9.32
C ARG A 142 10.66 -30.83 10.61
N GLN A 143 9.97 -31.46 11.54
CA GLN A 143 9.87 -30.97 12.91
C GLN A 143 11.28 -30.99 13.50
N PHE A 144 11.72 -29.85 14.03
CA PHE A 144 12.87 -29.75 14.92
C PHE A 144 12.48 -30.22 16.32
#